data_AF-A0A251TI20-F1
#
_entry.id   AF-A0A251TI20-F1
#
_cell.length_a   1.000
_cell.length_b   1.000
_cell.length_c   1.000
_cell.angle_alpha   90.00
_cell.angle_beta   90.00
_cell.angle_gamma   90.00
#
_symmetry.space_group_name_H-M   'P 1'
#
loop_
_entity.id
_entity.type
_entity.pdbx_description
1 polymer ?
#
loop_
_entity_poly.entity_id
_entity_poly.type
_entity_poly.pdbx_seq_one_letter_code
_entity_poly.pdbx_strand_id
1 'polypeptide(L)'
;MDFLTPVYLLAALLIGTTLQSSSPPILNEATIFSVGFLVIALSLYKKKINKIVKRVSSARLPTACGSFVVYCYKSMSDGLEHVAIVKGEIGKGKNVLVRVHSECLTGDIFGSARCDCGNQLELAMKLIEEAGRGVVVYLRGHEGRGIGLGHKLRAYNLQDNGRDTVQANEDLGLPVDSRDYGIGAQILKDLGVKTMKLMTNNPIKCIKLKGYGLEVSERVPIVTPITKDNKRYLETKEAKMGHLYSLGTQNAIY
;
A
#
# COMPACT_ATOMS: atom_id res chain seq x y z
N MET A 1 -16.37 0.53 21.79
CA MET A 1 -16.84 1.90 21.48
C MET A 1 -17.45 1.84 20.09
N ASP A 2 -18.78 1.89 20.03
CA ASP A 2 -19.55 1.61 18.82
C ASP A 2 -19.27 2.64 17.71
N PHE A 3 -18.90 2.17 16.52
CA PHE A 3 -18.77 3.00 15.32
C PHE A 3 -20.04 3.78 14.97
N LEU A 4 -21.18 3.40 15.55
CA LEU A 4 -22.49 4.01 15.34
C LEU A 4 -22.66 5.38 16.03
N THR A 5 -22.01 5.62 17.17
CA THR A 5 -22.21 6.88 17.93
C THR A 5 -21.73 8.13 17.16
N PRO A 6 -20.54 8.13 16.52
CA PRO A 6 -20.11 9.27 15.71
C PRO A 6 -20.97 9.50 14.47
N VAL A 7 -21.46 8.44 13.83
CA VAL A 7 -22.29 8.50 12.61
C VAL A 7 -23.68 9.05 12.93
N TYR A 8 -24.28 8.64 14.05
CA TYR A 8 -25.55 9.19 14.53
C TYR A 8 -25.45 10.68 14.87
N LEU A 9 -24.35 11.09 15.51
CA LEU A 9 -24.13 12.50 15.86
C LEU A 9 -24.02 13.38 14.61
N LEU A 10 -23.29 12.90 13.59
CA LEU A 10 -23.15 13.57 12.30
C LEU A 10 -24.46 13.59 11.49
N ALA A 11 -25.25 12.51 11.52
CA ALA A 11 -26.56 12.45 10.90
C ALA A 11 -27.52 13.49 11.53
N ALA A 12 -27.56 13.57 12.86
CA ALA A 12 -28.38 14.55 13.58
C ALA A 12 -27.96 16.00 13.28
N LEU A 13 -26.66 16.27 13.17
CA LEU A 13 -26.12 17.59 12.81
C LEU A 13 -26.42 17.99 11.36
N LEU A 14 -26.33 17.05 10.40
CA LEU A 14 -26.56 17.31 8.97
C LEU A 14 -28.05 17.48 8.62
N ILE A 15 -28.95 16.87 9.39
CA ILE A 15 -30.41 16.96 9.19
C ILE A 15 -31.00 18.23 9.85
N GLY A 16 -30.17 19.00 10.57
CA GLY A 16 -30.61 20.27 11.17
C GLY A 16 -31.54 20.10 12.37
N THR A 17 -31.56 18.93 13.02
CA THR A 17 -32.25 18.80 14.30
C THR A 17 -31.39 19.46 15.36
N THR A 18 -31.83 20.62 15.85
CA THR A 18 -31.27 21.21 17.06
C THR A 18 -31.39 20.19 18.20
N LEU A 19 -30.40 20.15 19.10
CA LEU A 19 -30.36 19.32 20.32
C LEU A 19 -31.50 19.60 21.32
N GLN A 20 -32.58 20.25 20.88
CA GLN A 20 -33.67 20.79 21.68
C GLN A 20 -34.97 19.98 21.59
N SER A 21 -34.98 18.84 20.90
CA SER A 21 -36.07 17.86 21.00
C SER A 21 -35.73 16.78 22.02
N SER A 22 -36.60 16.59 23.00
CA SER A 22 -36.49 15.59 24.08
C SER A 22 -36.59 14.12 23.64
N SER A 23 -36.61 13.85 22.33
CA SER A 23 -36.60 12.51 21.73
C SER A 23 -35.63 12.49 20.55
N PRO A 24 -34.75 11.47 20.42
CA PRO A 24 -33.85 11.36 19.28
C PRO A 24 -34.66 11.12 17.99
N PRO A 25 -34.27 11.71 16.85
CA PRO A 25 -34.93 11.45 15.58
C PRO A 25 -34.79 9.96 15.20
N ILE A 26 -35.90 9.34 14.82
CA ILE A 26 -35.91 7.97 14.29
C ILE A 26 -35.35 8.03 12.88
N LEU A 27 -34.04 7.80 12.74
CA LEU A 27 -33.40 7.67 11.44
C LEU A 27 -33.78 6.31 10.84
N ASN A 28 -34.36 6.29 9.64
CA ASN A 28 -34.56 5.05 8.92
C ASN A 28 -33.23 4.49 8.39
N GLU A 29 -33.18 3.18 8.10
CA GLU A 29 -31.96 2.50 7.63
C GLU A 29 -31.34 3.17 6.39
N ALA A 30 -32.17 3.65 5.46
CA ALA A 30 -31.73 4.36 4.26
C ALA A 30 -30.98 5.67 4.57
N THR A 31 -31.40 6.40 5.60
CA THR A 31 -30.74 7.64 6.04
C THR A 31 -29.41 7.34 6.73
N ILE A 32 -29.39 6.33 7.61
CA ILE A 32 -28.15 5.88 8.28
C ILE A 32 -27.11 5.45 7.24
N PHE A 33 -27.54 4.66 6.25
CA PHE A 33 -26.68 4.20 5.17
C PHE A 33 -26.14 5.36 4.33
N SER A 34 -27.01 6.32 3.98
CA SER A 34 -26.66 7.50 3.18
C SER A 34 -25.67 8.42 3.91
N VAL A 35 -25.87 8.68 5.21
CA VAL A 35 -24.93 9.44 6.03
C VAL A 35 -23.60 8.69 6.19
N GLY A 36 -23.64 7.37 6.41
CA GLY A 36 -22.44 6.53 6.43
C GLY A 36 -21.62 6.65 5.14
N PHE A 37 -22.28 6.59 3.99
CA PHE A 37 -21.64 6.80 2.68
C PHE A 37 -21.03 8.20 2.56
N LEU A 38 -21.75 9.24 2.97
CA LEU A 38 -21.24 10.61 2.93
C LEU A 38 -20.02 10.79 3.85
N VAL A 39 -20.02 10.21 5.05
CA VAL A 39 -18.88 10.26 5.98
C VAL A 39 -17.66 9.54 5.40
N ILE A 40 -17.84 8.36 4.81
CA ILE A 40 -16.75 7.62 4.13
C ILE A 40 -16.23 8.45 2.95
N ALA A 41 -17.12 8.99 2.11
CA ALA A 41 -16.76 9.81 0.97
C ALA A 41 -15.99 11.07 1.39
N LEU A 42 -16.44 11.77 2.44
CA LEU A 42 -15.76 12.94 3.00
C LEU A 42 -14.39 12.59 3.58
N SER A 43 -14.26 11.44 4.25
CA SER A 43 -12.97 10.96 4.77
C SER A 43 -11.97 10.70 3.63
N LEU A 44 -12.40 10.00 2.58
CA LEU A 44 -11.59 9.74 1.39
C LEU A 44 -11.25 11.03 0.63
N TYR A 45 -12.22 11.95 0.50
CA TYR A 45 -12.04 13.25 -0.13
C TYR A 45 -11.04 14.12 0.64
N LYS A 46 -11.19 14.22 1.97
CA LYS A 46 -10.26 14.97 2.85
C LYS A 46 -8.83 14.42 2.76
N LYS A 47 -8.65 13.09 2.76
CA LYS A 47 -7.34 12.46 2.55
C LYS A 47 -6.72 12.76 1.17
N LYS A 48 -7.55 12.98 0.15
CA LYS A 48 -7.07 13.31 -1.20
C LYS A 48 -6.59 14.76 -1.33
N ILE A 49 -7.15 15.68 -0.53
CA ILE A 49 -6.92 17.12 -0.67
C ILE A 49 -5.95 17.65 0.39
N ASN A 50 -6.06 17.13 1.61
CA ASN A 50 -5.18 17.55 2.70
C ASN A 50 -3.82 16.87 2.55
N LYS A 51 -2.75 17.66 2.65
CA LYS A 51 -1.40 17.14 2.80
C LYS A 51 -1.27 16.50 4.17
N ILE A 52 -1.22 15.16 4.22
CA ILE A 52 -1.10 14.36 5.45
C ILE A 52 0.30 13.77 5.61
N VAL A 53 1.24 14.07 4.71
CA VAL A 53 2.64 13.66 4.82
C VAL A 53 3.56 14.86 4.92
N LYS A 54 4.54 14.80 5.81
CA LYS A 54 5.58 15.81 5.99
C LYS A 54 6.95 15.17 5.79
N ARG A 55 7.75 15.70 4.87
CA ARG A 55 9.17 15.35 4.75
C ARG A 55 9.90 15.88 5.99
N VAL A 56 10.54 15.00 6.76
CA VAL A 56 11.16 15.36 8.05
C VAL A 56 12.68 15.39 8.00
N SER A 57 13.30 14.54 7.19
CA SER A 57 14.75 14.46 7.07
C SER A 57 15.17 13.84 5.75
N SER A 58 16.45 13.99 5.41
CA SER A 58 17.06 13.34 4.26
C SER A 58 18.54 13.04 4.49
N ALA A 59 19.06 12.00 3.85
CA ALA A 59 20.47 11.64 3.91
C ALA A 59 20.93 10.94 2.62
N ARG A 60 22.24 10.92 2.38
CA ARG A 60 22.82 10.01 1.39
C ARG A 60 22.72 8.58 1.92
N LEU A 61 22.30 7.65 1.07
CA LEU A 61 22.15 6.23 1.37
C LEU A 61 22.98 5.40 0.38
N PRO A 62 24.25 5.09 0.69
CA PRO A 62 25.01 4.09 -0.06
C PRO A 62 24.48 2.68 0.28
N THR A 63 24.25 1.86 -0.73
CA THR A 63 23.76 0.48 -0.58
C THR A 63 24.49 -0.45 -1.54
N ALA A 64 24.32 -1.76 -1.36
CA ALA A 64 24.80 -2.76 -2.33
C ALA A 64 24.18 -2.60 -3.73
N CYS A 65 22.99 -1.96 -3.84
CA CYS A 65 22.33 -1.72 -5.12
C CYS A 65 22.77 -0.42 -5.80
N GLY A 66 23.54 0.44 -5.13
CA GLY A 66 23.89 1.77 -5.63
C GLY A 66 23.82 2.87 -4.59
N SER A 67 24.05 4.11 -5.02
CA SER A 67 24.03 5.30 -4.17
C SER A 67 22.77 6.14 -4.41
N PHE A 68 22.02 6.37 -3.34
CA PHE A 68 20.72 7.04 -3.36
C PHE A 68 20.68 8.23 -2.39
N VAL A 69 19.61 9.02 -2.48
CA VAL A 69 19.16 9.90 -1.41
C VAL A 69 17.93 9.28 -0.78
N VAL A 70 17.92 9.19 0.54
CA VAL A 70 16.76 8.71 1.30
C VAL A 70 16.07 9.89 1.96
N TYR A 71 14.74 9.90 1.90
CA TYR A 71 13.88 10.89 2.54
C TYR A 71 12.97 10.19 3.54
N CYS A 72 12.91 10.69 4.77
CA CYS A 72 11.93 10.27 5.75
C CYS A 72 10.67 11.15 5.66
N TYR A 73 9.51 10.51 5.65
CA TYR A 73 8.20 11.14 5.61
C TYR A 73 7.39 10.71 6.82
N LYS A 74 6.99 11.67 7.66
CA LYS A 74 6.06 11.41 8.76
C LYS A 74 4.61 11.59 8.27
N SER A 75 3.80 10.57 8.49
CA SER A 75 2.35 10.60 8.32
C SER A 75 1.72 11.31 9.51
N MET A 76 0.90 12.31 9.24
CA MET A 76 0.18 13.08 10.25
C MET A 76 -1.09 12.37 10.74
N SER A 77 -1.55 11.33 10.04
CA SER A 77 -2.76 10.58 10.41
C SER A 77 -2.51 9.50 11.47
N ASP A 78 -1.37 8.85 11.43
CA ASP A 78 -1.01 7.73 12.32
C ASP A 78 0.35 7.91 13.01
N GLY A 79 1.08 8.99 12.70
CA GLY A 79 2.39 9.29 13.26
C GLY A 79 3.53 8.43 12.70
N LEU A 80 3.24 7.49 11.81
CA LEU A 80 4.24 6.57 11.25
C LEU A 80 5.21 7.29 10.32
N GLU A 81 6.44 6.81 10.31
CA GLU A 81 7.47 7.28 9.39
C GLU A 81 7.61 6.29 8.23
N HIS A 82 7.54 6.81 7.01
CA HIS A 82 7.74 6.10 5.76
C HIS A 82 9.00 6.61 5.07
N VAL A 83 9.52 5.84 4.12
CA VAL A 83 10.78 6.15 3.47
C VAL A 83 10.59 6.29 1.97
N ALA A 84 11.23 7.28 1.36
CA ALA A 84 11.43 7.33 -0.09
C ALA A 84 12.91 7.29 -0.42
N ILE A 85 13.32 6.31 -1.22
CA ILE A 85 14.67 6.16 -1.75
C ILE A 85 14.66 6.68 -3.19
N VAL A 86 15.51 7.66 -3.47
CA VAL A 86 15.48 8.43 -4.72
C VAL A 86 16.84 8.36 -5.40
N LYS A 87 16.82 8.09 -6.70
CA LYS A 87 17.98 8.18 -7.59
C LYS A 87 17.78 9.34 -8.56
N GLY A 88 18.83 10.13 -8.74
CA GLY A 88 18.87 11.22 -9.72
C GLY A 88 17.85 12.33 -9.46
N GLU A 89 17.78 13.27 -10.40
CA GLU A 89 16.86 14.42 -10.33
C GLU A 89 15.49 14.08 -10.93
N ILE A 90 14.41 14.30 -10.16
CA ILE A 90 13.04 14.04 -10.64
C ILE A 90 12.61 15.08 -11.69
N GLY A 91 13.19 16.29 -11.68
CA GLY A 91 13.00 17.32 -12.70
C GLY A 91 11.52 17.64 -12.96
N LYS A 92 11.08 17.59 -14.22
CA LYS A 92 9.68 17.87 -14.61
C LYS A 92 8.67 16.81 -14.15
N GLY A 93 9.10 15.72 -13.52
CA GLY A 93 8.22 14.69 -12.96
C GLY A 93 7.58 13.74 -13.98
N LYS A 94 8.07 13.71 -15.22
CA LYS A 94 7.54 12.82 -16.27
C LYS A 94 8.33 11.51 -16.38
N ASN A 95 7.59 10.43 -16.61
CA ASN A 95 8.04 9.06 -16.90
C ASN A 95 9.05 8.53 -15.88
N VAL A 96 8.83 8.82 -14.60
CA VAL A 96 9.72 8.41 -13.51
C VAL A 96 9.54 6.91 -13.26
N LEU A 97 10.63 6.16 -13.15
CA LEU A 97 10.55 4.76 -12.74
C LEU A 97 10.24 4.69 -11.24
N VAL A 98 9.11 4.07 -10.88
CA VAL A 98 8.59 4.10 -9.51
C VAL A 98 8.28 2.70 -9.01
N ARG A 99 8.72 2.39 -7.80
CA ARG A 99 8.25 1.25 -7.01
C ARG A 99 7.60 1.78 -5.75
N VAL A 100 6.34 1.47 -5.52
CA VAL A 100 5.76 1.58 -4.18
C VAL A 100 5.88 0.20 -3.55
N HIS A 101 6.59 0.06 -2.45
CA HIS A 101 6.83 -1.20 -1.74
C HIS A 101 6.04 -1.20 -0.44
N SER A 102 5.46 -2.34 -0.08
CA SER A 102 4.80 -2.53 1.21
C SER A 102 5.76 -3.27 2.11
N GLU A 103 5.95 -2.76 3.32
CA GLU A 103 6.83 -3.35 4.32
C GLU A 103 6.57 -4.84 4.50
N CYS A 104 7.65 -5.61 4.51
CA CYS A 104 7.66 -7.04 4.79
C CYS A 104 8.95 -7.39 5.52
N LEU A 105 8.96 -7.31 6.86
CA LEU A 105 10.13 -7.53 7.70
C LEU A 105 10.83 -8.86 7.38
N THR A 106 10.05 -9.95 7.29
CA THR A 106 10.59 -11.29 7.03
C THR A 106 11.26 -11.41 5.66
N GLY A 107 10.70 -10.76 4.63
CA GLY A 107 11.25 -10.82 3.28
C GLY A 107 12.38 -9.82 3.07
N ASP A 108 12.16 -8.58 3.49
CA ASP A 108 13.04 -7.44 3.21
C ASP A 108 14.29 -7.44 4.08
N ILE A 109 14.19 -7.86 5.35
CA ILE A 109 15.30 -7.82 6.31
C ILE A 109 15.91 -9.21 6.53
N PHE A 110 15.07 -10.25 6.70
CA PHE A 110 15.55 -11.61 7.00
C PHE A 110 15.71 -12.51 5.77
N GLY A 111 15.42 -12.01 4.56
CA GLY A 111 15.62 -12.77 3.32
C GLY A 111 14.75 -14.04 3.23
N SER A 112 13.56 -14.03 3.83
CA SER A 112 12.69 -15.21 3.85
C SER A 112 12.30 -15.67 2.44
N ALA A 113 12.60 -16.94 2.13
CA ALA A 113 12.20 -17.59 0.88
C ALA A 113 10.69 -17.88 0.76
N ARG A 114 9.90 -17.68 1.83
CA ARG A 114 8.43 -17.87 1.80
C ARG A 114 7.70 -16.81 0.98
N CYS A 115 8.33 -15.65 0.76
CA CYS A 115 7.77 -14.58 -0.04
C CYS A 115 8.84 -13.99 -0.96
N ASP A 116 8.40 -13.25 -1.97
CA ASP A 116 9.26 -12.58 -2.94
C ASP A 116 9.56 -11.12 -2.59
N CYS A 117 9.16 -10.64 -1.41
CA CYS A 117 9.21 -9.22 -1.07
C CYS A 117 10.64 -8.64 -1.08
N GLY A 118 11.60 -9.32 -0.44
CA GLY A 118 12.99 -8.87 -0.42
C GLY A 118 13.61 -8.82 -1.82
N ASN A 119 13.45 -9.90 -2.59
CA ASN A 119 13.91 -9.98 -3.98
C ASN A 119 13.29 -8.88 -4.86
N GLN A 120 11.99 -8.56 -4.66
CA GLN A 120 11.34 -7.47 -5.39
C GLN A 120 11.86 -6.10 -4.98
N LEU A 121 12.18 -5.88 -3.70
CA LEU A 121 12.76 -4.61 -3.24
C LEU A 121 14.14 -4.40 -3.85
N GLU A 122 15.00 -5.42 -3.77
CA GLU A 122 16.35 -5.40 -4.31
C GLU A 122 16.34 -5.17 -5.84
N LEU A 123 15.53 -5.94 -6.58
CA LEU A 123 15.40 -5.79 -8.03
C LEU A 123 14.90 -4.38 -8.41
N ALA A 124 13.93 -3.83 -7.68
CA ALA A 124 13.44 -2.48 -7.92
C ALA A 124 14.54 -1.43 -7.72
N MET A 125 15.38 -1.57 -6.69
CA MET A 125 16.49 -0.66 -6.44
C MET A 125 17.57 -0.77 -7.52
N LYS A 126 17.91 -1.98 -7.98
CA LYS A 126 18.85 -2.20 -9.09
C LYS A 126 18.37 -1.57 -10.40
N LEU A 127 17.11 -1.81 -10.78
CA LEU A 127 16.51 -1.21 -11.99
C LEU A 127 16.49 0.32 -11.92
N ILE A 128 16.28 0.90 -10.74
CA ILE A 128 16.33 2.36 -10.55
C ILE A 128 17.76 2.88 -10.63
N GLU A 129 18.75 2.16 -10.07
CA GLU A 129 20.16 2.52 -10.21
C GLU A 129 20.58 2.52 -11.68
N GLU A 130 20.26 1.46 -12.42
CA GLU A 130 20.54 1.30 -13.85
C GLU A 130 19.88 2.40 -14.69
N ALA A 131 18.62 2.75 -14.39
CA ALA A 131 17.92 3.83 -15.07
C ALA A 131 18.49 5.22 -14.72
N GLY A 132 19.26 5.34 -13.64
CA GLY A 132 19.84 6.61 -13.16
C GLY A 132 18.82 7.61 -12.61
N ARG A 133 17.52 7.28 -12.61
CA ARG A 133 16.44 8.17 -12.21
C ARG A 133 15.19 7.39 -11.78
N GLY A 134 14.80 7.49 -10.51
CA GLY A 134 13.61 6.80 -10.02
C GLY A 134 13.38 6.91 -8.51
N VAL A 135 12.27 6.33 -8.06
CA VAL A 135 11.82 6.39 -6.65
C VAL A 135 11.33 5.03 -6.17
N VAL A 136 11.84 4.56 -5.03
CA VAL A 136 11.19 3.54 -4.20
C VAL A 136 10.50 4.22 -3.03
N VAL A 137 9.19 4.06 -2.89
CA VAL A 137 8.46 4.45 -1.67
C VAL A 137 8.23 3.21 -0.82
N TYR A 138 8.85 3.15 0.35
CA TYR A 138 8.70 2.07 1.32
C TYR A 138 7.63 2.44 2.37
N LEU A 139 6.45 1.85 2.23
CA LEU A 139 5.32 2.09 3.12
C LEU A 139 5.37 1.17 4.34
N ARG A 140 5.80 1.75 5.47
CA ARG A 140 5.69 1.14 6.81
C ARG A 140 4.24 1.05 7.28
N GLY A 141 3.96 0.10 8.17
CA GLY A 141 2.60 -0.24 8.63
C GLY A 141 1.80 -1.11 7.66
N HIS A 142 2.38 -1.49 6.51
CA HIS A 142 1.74 -2.36 5.52
C HIS A 142 2.06 -3.86 5.72
N GLU A 143 2.79 -4.20 6.79
CA GLU A 143 3.15 -5.57 7.11
C GLU A 143 1.91 -6.48 7.13
N GLY A 144 2.03 -7.67 6.54
CA GLY A 144 0.93 -8.61 6.41
C GLY A 144 -0.28 -8.09 5.61
N ARG A 145 -0.11 -7.06 4.77
CA ARG A 145 -1.22 -6.32 4.10
C ARG A 145 -2.03 -5.43 5.06
N GLY A 146 -1.34 -4.88 6.06
CA GLY A 146 -1.92 -3.94 7.03
C GLY A 146 -2.48 -4.61 8.29
N ILE A 147 -2.41 -5.93 8.40
CA ILE A 147 -2.78 -6.67 9.63
C ILE A 147 -1.63 -6.71 10.66
N GLY A 148 -0.41 -6.36 10.26
CA GLY A 148 0.78 -6.38 11.11
C GLY A 148 1.48 -7.74 11.18
N LEU A 149 2.68 -7.73 11.78
CA LEU A 149 3.59 -8.88 11.81
C LEU A 149 3.01 -10.07 12.58
N GLY A 150 2.47 -9.84 13.78
CA GLY A 150 1.95 -10.91 14.63
C GLY A 150 0.84 -11.71 13.96
N HIS A 151 -0.11 -11.02 13.32
CA HIS A 151 -1.19 -11.66 12.56
C HIS A 151 -0.68 -12.37 11.31
N LYS A 152 0.31 -11.81 10.60
CA LYS A 152 0.97 -12.48 9.48
C LYS A 152 1.59 -13.83 9.90
N LEU A 153 2.28 -13.87 11.04
CA LEU A 153 2.90 -15.10 11.53
C LEU A 153 1.85 -16.16 11.93
N ARG A 154 0.72 -15.73 12.53
CA ARG A 154 -0.42 -16.63 12.78
C ARG A 154 -1.00 -17.19 11.48
N ALA A 155 -1.16 -16.36 10.47
CA ALA A 155 -1.65 -16.79 9.16
C ALA A 155 -0.67 -17.76 8.48
N TYR A 156 0.65 -17.63 8.70
CA TYR A 156 1.64 -18.60 8.24
C TYR A 156 1.47 -19.97 8.90
N ASN A 157 1.23 -20.02 10.21
CA ASN A 157 0.99 -21.30 10.89
C ASN A 157 -0.25 -22.02 10.32
N LEU A 158 -1.31 -21.29 10.00
CA LEU A 158 -2.50 -21.87 9.36
C LEU A 158 -2.20 -22.35 7.94
N GLN A 159 -1.35 -21.62 7.20
CA GLN A 159 -0.94 -22.02 5.85
C GLN A 159 -0.07 -23.29 5.83
N ASP A 160 0.82 -23.42 6.82
CA ASP A 160 1.63 -24.62 7.04
C ASP A 160 0.74 -25.84 7.36
N ASN A 161 -0.43 -25.60 7.95
CA ASN A 161 -1.49 -26.60 8.18
C ASN A 161 -2.44 -26.79 6.98
N GLY A 162 -2.07 -26.32 5.79
CA GLY A 162 -2.80 -26.58 4.56
C GLY A 162 -3.82 -25.52 4.14
N ARG A 163 -4.09 -24.49 4.96
CA ARG A 163 -4.94 -23.35 4.53
C ARG A 163 -4.25 -22.53 3.45
N ASP A 164 -5.00 -21.87 2.58
CA ASP A 164 -4.43 -20.81 1.73
C ASP A 164 -4.44 -19.45 2.45
N THR A 165 -3.82 -18.43 1.84
CA THR A 165 -3.69 -17.09 2.45
C THR A 165 -5.04 -16.42 2.72
N VAL A 166 -6.07 -16.65 1.89
CA VAL A 166 -7.39 -16.05 2.09
C VAL A 166 -8.10 -16.75 3.24
N GLN A 167 -8.15 -18.08 3.20
CA GLN A 167 -8.77 -18.89 4.25
C GLN A 167 -8.12 -18.64 5.62
N ALA A 168 -6.80 -18.55 5.67
CA ALA A 168 -6.09 -18.26 6.92
C ALA A 168 -6.46 -16.89 7.51
N ASN A 169 -6.72 -15.88 6.67
CA ASN A 169 -7.18 -14.58 7.16
C ASN A 169 -8.65 -14.63 7.60
N GLU A 170 -9.51 -15.34 6.87
CA GLU A 170 -10.92 -15.54 7.25
C GLU A 170 -11.03 -16.27 8.60
N ASP A 171 -10.27 -17.36 8.79
CA ASP A 171 -10.22 -18.11 10.05
C ASP A 171 -9.77 -17.23 11.24
N LEU A 172 -8.92 -16.22 10.99
CA LEU A 172 -8.44 -15.28 12.00
C LEU A 172 -9.34 -14.05 12.17
N GLY A 173 -10.45 -13.95 11.42
CA GLY A 173 -11.34 -12.78 11.42
C GLY A 173 -10.68 -11.51 10.87
N LEU A 174 -9.70 -11.66 9.97
CA LEU A 174 -8.89 -10.57 9.44
C LEU A 174 -9.29 -10.18 8.02
N PRO A 175 -9.18 -8.89 7.67
CA PRO A 175 -9.37 -8.43 6.31
C PRO A 175 -8.29 -8.99 5.37
N VAL A 176 -8.67 -9.29 4.12
CA VAL A 176 -7.74 -9.82 3.11
C VAL A 176 -6.69 -8.79 2.67
N ASP A 177 -7.05 -7.50 2.66
CA ASP A 177 -6.14 -6.40 2.34
C ASP A 177 -6.65 -5.06 2.90
N SER A 178 -5.95 -4.51 3.90
CA SER A 178 -6.27 -3.23 4.53
C SER A 178 -5.37 -2.09 4.08
N ARG A 179 -4.55 -2.29 3.03
CA ARG A 179 -3.56 -1.29 2.63
C ARG A 179 -4.19 -0.06 1.99
N ASP A 180 -3.81 1.10 2.52
CA ASP A 180 -4.07 2.42 1.94
C ASP A 180 -2.80 2.93 1.23
N TYR A 181 -2.93 3.36 -0.03
CA TYR A 181 -1.79 3.88 -0.81
C TYR A 181 -1.79 5.41 -0.89
N GLY A 182 -2.69 6.10 -0.17
CA GLY A 182 -2.76 7.56 -0.16
C GLY A 182 -1.48 8.22 0.32
N ILE A 183 -0.86 7.69 1.38
CA ILE A 183 0.44 8.14 1.87
C ILE A 183 1.50 8.05 0.76
N GLY A 184 1.59 6.90 0.09
CA GLY A 184 2.56 6.70 -1.00
C GLY A 184 2.32 7.66 -2.17
N ALA A 185 1.06 7.93 -2.51
CA ALA A 185 0.73 8.89 -3.55
C ALA A 185 1.13 10.32 -3.17
N GLN A 186 0.91 10.73 -1.92
CA GLN A 186 1.30 12.07 -1.47
C GLN A 186 2.83 12.23 -1.38
N ILE A 187 3.56 11.19 -0.99
CA ILE A 187 5.03 11.17 -1.03
C ILE A 187 5.53 11.38 -2.47
N LEU A 188 4.98 10.64 -3.44
CA LEU A 188 5.35 10.79 -4.86
C LEU A 188 5.06 12.20 -5.39
N LYS A 189 3.91 12.78 -5.02
CA LYS A 189 3.57 14.16 -5.37
C LYS A 189 4.53 15.18 -4.76
N ASP A 190 4.88 15.01 -3.49
CA ASP A 190 5.84 15.89 -2.79
C ASP A 190 7.24 15.82 -3.41
N LEU A 191 7.63 14.66 -3.94
CA LEU A 191 8.86 14.47 -4.72
C LEU A 191 8.77 15.05 -6.15
N GLY A 192 7.60 15.55 -6.57
CA GLY A 192 7.38 16.14 -7.88
C GLY A 192 7.03 15.16 -9.00
N VAL A 193 6.73 13.89 -8.68
CA VAL A 193 6.30 12.89 -9.68
C VAL A 193 4.90 13.25 -10.20
N LYS A 194 4.76 13.26 -11.54
CA LYS A 194 3.50 13.52 -12.25
C LYS A 194 3.04 12.29 -13.04
N THR A 195 3.94 11.75 -13.87
CA THR A 195 3.72 10.50 -14.61
C THR A 195 4.81 9.48 -14.27
N MET A 196 4.44 8.20 -14.18
CA MET A 196 5.36 7.14 -13.75
C MET A 196 5.21 5.84 -14.53
N LYS A 197 6.36 5.18 -14.70
CA LYS A 197 6.45 3.75 -15.03
C LYS A 197 6.43 2.97 -13.71
N LEU A 198 5.31 2.33 -13.40
CA LEU A 198 5.08 1.72 -12.09
C LEU A 198 5.49 0.24 -12.08
N MET A 199 6.49 -0.10 -11.27
CA MET A 199 6.94 -1.47 -11.02
C MET A 199 5.96 -2.24 -10.11
N THR A 200 5.02 -2.98 -10.70
CA THR A 200 4.00 -3.74 -9.96
C THR A 200 3.45 -4.94 -10.73
N ASN A 201 3.29 -6.06 -10.02
CA ASN A 201 2.53 -7.21 -10.52
C ASN A 201 1.04 -7.11 -10.13
N ASN A 202 0.66 -6.19 -9.24
CA ASN A 202 -0.73 -5.98 -8.84
C ASN A 202 -1.37 -4.83 -9.65
N PRO A 203 -2.33 -5.09 -10.55
CA PRO A 203 -3.02 -4.07 -11.34
C PRO A 203 -3.88 -3.13 -10.50
N ILE A 204 -4.43 -3.61 -9.38
CA ILE A 204 -5.24 -2.79 -8.46
C ILE A 204 -4.42 -1.63 -7.91
N LYS A 205 -3.10 -1.82 -7.76
CA LYS A 205 -2.19 -0.78 -7.31
C LYS A 205 -2.12 0.40 -8.28
N CYS A 206 -2.17 0.13 -9.59
CA CYS A 206 -2.22 1.17 -10.61
C CYS A 206 -3.50 2.01 -10.48
N ILE A 207 -4.64 1.35 -10.26
CA ILE A 207 -5.95 2.00 -10.11
C ILE A 207 -5.98 2.88 -8.85
N LYS A 208 -5.55 2.33 -7.71
CA LYS A 208 -5.53 3.06 -6.43
C LYS A 208 -4.66 4.32 -6.49
N LEU A 209 -3.50 4.27 -7.14
CA LEU A 209 -2.62 5.44 -7.29
C LEU A 209 -3.19 6.50 -8.26
N LYS A 210 -3.86 6.08 -9.34
CA LYS A 210 -4.57 7.00 -10.27
C LYS A 210 -5.62 7.84 -9.54
N GLY A 211 -6.33 7.26 -8.58
CA GLY A 211 -7.32 7.96 -7.75
C GLY A 211 -6.77 9.18 -7.00
N TYR A 212 -5.46 9.22 -6.75
CA TYR A 212 -4.77 10.33 -6.10
C TYR A 212 -4.18 11.36 -7.08
N GLY A 213 -4.49 11.30 -8.38
CA GLY A 213 -4.01 12.28 -9.36
C GLY A 213 -2.56 12.06 -9.79
N LEU A 214 -2.06 10.83 -9.70
CA LEU A 214 -0.81 10.39 -10.31
C LEU A 214 -1.13 9.58 -11.57
N GLU A 215 -0.41 9.82 -12.65
CA GLU A 215 -0.62 9.09 -13.90
C GLU A 215 0.36 7.93 -14.01
N VAL A 216 -0.16 6.71 -14.20
CA VAL A 216 0.66 5.54 -14.52
C VAL A 216 0.71 5.42 -16.05
N SER A 217 1.84 5.81 -16.64
CA SER A 217 2.05 5.76 -18.09
C SER A 217 2.36 4.35 -18.58
N GLU A 218 2.97 3.52 -17.73
CA GLU A 218 3.38 2.17 -18.05
C GLU A 218 3.38 1.31 -16.79
N ARG A 219 2.93 0.05 -16.89
CA ARG A 219 3.14 -0.94 -15.84
C ARG A 219 4.39 -1.74 -16.20
N VAL A 220 5.39 -1.70 -15.33
CA VAL A 220 6.61 -2.51 -15.46
C VAL A 220 6.44 -3.74 -14.56
N PRO A 221 6.45 -4.97 -15.10
CA PRO A 221 6.45 -6.17 -14.28
C PRO A 221 7.70 -6.25 -13.40
N ILE A 222 7.58 -6.88 -12.24
CA ILE A 222 8.71 -7.15 -11.36
C ILE A 222 8.72 -8.62 -10.98
N VAL A 223 9.38 -9.41 -11.83
CA VAL A 223 9.40 -10.87 -11.70
C VAL A 223 10.68 -11.29 -11.01
N THR A 224 10.53 -12.10 -9.97
CA THR A 224 11.64 -12.65 -9.18
C THR A 224 11.61 -14.17 -9.29
N PRO A 225 12.71 -14.87 -8.99
CA PRO A 225 12.76 -16.33 -9.05
C PRO A 225 11.66 -17.00 -8.21
N ILE A 226 11.04 -18.03 -8.80
CA ILE A 226 10.10 -18.91 -8.10
C ILE A 226 10.94 -20.00 -7.43
N THR A 227 10.77 -20.13 -6.11
CA THR A 227 11.39 -21.17 -5.29
C THR A 227 10.34 -22.18 -4.86
N LYS A 228 10.77 -23.33 -4.33
CA LYS A 228 9.84 -24.32 -3.75
C LYS A 228 9.00 -23.70 -2.63
N ASP A 229 9.61 -22.84 -1.81
CA ASP A 229 8.96 -22.19 -0.67
C ASP A 229 7.96 -21.09 -1.03
N ASN A 230 8.19 -20.33 -2.12
CA ASN A 230 7.29 -19.23 -2.51
C ASN A 230 6.25 -19.62 -3.57
N LYS A 231 6.38 -20.76 -4.25
CA LYS A 231 5.50 -21.16 -5.36
C LYS A 231 4.02 -21.06 -5.01
N ARG A 232 3.60 -21.72 -3.93
CA ARG A 232 2.19 -21.73 -3.47
C ARG A 232 1.67 -20.32 -3.14
N TYR A 233 2.53 -19.47 -2.57
CA TYR A 233 2.21 -18.09 -2.25
C TYR A 233 1.99 -17.23 -3.51
N LEU A 234 2.84 -17.40 -4.53
CA LEU A 234 2.74 -16.70 -5.81
C LEU A 234 1.50 -17.15 -6.60
N GLU A 235 1.25 -18.46 -6.67
CA GLU A 235 0.04 -19.04 -7.28
C GLU A 235 -1.24 -18.50 -6.63
N THR A 236 -1.26 -18.39 -5.29
CA THR A 236 -2.41 -17.81 -4.57
C THR A 236 -2.61 -16.34 -4.93
N LYS A 237 -1.54 -15.55 -5.07
CA LYS A 237 -1.61 -14.13 -5.47
C LYS A 237 -2.16 -13.97 -6.89
N GLU A 238 -1.74 -14.83 -7.81
CA GLU A 238 -2.23 -14.83 -9.18
C GLU A 238 -3.71 -15.24 -9.22
N ALA A 239 -4.03 -16.43 -8.72
CA ALA A 239 -5.36 -17.02 -8.83
C ALA A 239 -6.45 -16.27 -8.05
N LYS A 240 -6.13 -15.76 -6.84
CA LYS A 240 -7.14 -15.18 -5.94
C LYS A 240 -7.04 -13.67 -5.77
N MET A 241 -5.92 -13.05 -6.18
CA MET A 241 -5.66 -11.63 -5.90
C MET A 241 -5.28 -10.84 -7.16
N GLY A 242 -5.49 -11.42 -8.34
CA GLY A 242 -5.35 -10.75 -9.63
C GLY A 242 -3.95 -10.25 -9.95
N HIS A 243 -2.91 -10.85 -9.37
CA HIS A 243 -1.53 -10.48 -9.70
C HIS A 243 -1.17 -11.01 -11.08
N LEU A 244 -0.63 -10.14 -11.93
CA LEU A 244 -0.17 -10.45 -13.29
C LEU A 244 1.34 -10.64 -13.29
N TYR A 245 1.77 -11.89 -13.28
CA TYR A 245 3.13 -12.29 -13.60
C TYR A 245 3.15 -12.56 -15.11
N SER A 246 3.80 -11.70 -15.90
CA SER A 246 3.97 -12.01 -17.31
C SER A 246 4.98 -13.15 -17.40
N LEU A 247 4.49 -14.37 -17.64
CA LEU A 247 5.30 -15.54 -17.97
C LEU A 247 5.81 -15.38 -19.41
N GLY A 248 6.87 -14.58 -19.58
CA GLY A 248 7.88 -14.89 -20.57
C GLY A 248 8.77 -15.96 -19.95
N THR A 249 8.66 -17.18 -20.43
CA THR A 249 9.40 -18.38 -20.01
C THR A 249 10.84 -18.07 -19.59
N GLN A 250 11.12 -18.05 -18.29
CA GLN A 250 12.46 -18.27 -17.79
C GLN A 250 12.42 -19.50 -16.88
N ASN A 251 12.61 -20.64 -17.54
CA ASN A 251 13.21 -21.80 -16.90
C ASN A 251 14.58 -21.37 -16.37
N ALA A 252 14.65 -21.06 -15.08
CA ALA A 252 15.90 -21.10 -14.34
C ALA A 252 15.61 -21.90 -13.06
N ILE A 253 15.82 -23.20 -13.18
CA ILE A 253 16.05 -24.07 -12.03
C ILE A 253 17.39 -23.63 -11.45
N TYR A 254 17.38 -23.14 -10.22
CA TYR A 254 18.52 -23.21 -9.29
C TYR A 254 17.96 -23.59 -7.91
#